data_AF-A0A2L0EC97-F1
#
_entry.id   AF-A0A2L0EC97-F1
#
_cell.length_a   1.000
_cell.length_b   1.000
_cell.length_c   1.000
_cell.angle_alpha   90.00
_cell.angle_beta   90.00
_cell.angle_gamma   90.00
#
_symmetry.space_group_name_H-M   'P 1'
#
loop_
_entity.id
_entity.type
_entity.pdbx_description
1 polymer ?
#
loop_
_entity_poly.entity_id
_entity_poly.type
_entity_poly.pdbx_seq_one_letter_code
_entity_poly.pdbx_strand_id
1 'polypeptide(L)'
;GSEIFQPVTSKQFTPMQVCPSSECQKNDSKGQLFPSTRASKFLPFQEVKIQEMADQVPVGHIPRTLTVHCQGGLTRQINPGDVVDIAGIFLPTPYTGFRAIRAGLLTDTYLEAQHITQHKKAYQDLLMDARTLRRIDQYKASGHMYDYLSRSIAPEIFGHLDVKKALLLLLIGGVTKEMGDGMRIRG
;
A
#
# COMPACT_ATOMS: atom_id res chain seq x y z
N GLY A 1 -19.19 -38.34 -11.01
CA GLY A 1 -18.87 -38.08 -9.60
C GLY A 1 -19.40 -36.71 -9.25
N SER A 2 -20.05 -36.56 -8.09
CA SER A 2 -20.63 -35.28 -7.66
C SER A 2 -19.55 -34.34 -7.10
N GLU A 3 -19.45 -33.14 -7.65
CA GLU A 3 -18.60 -32.07 -7.10
C GLU A 3 -19.36 -31.32 -6.00
N ILE A 4 -18.68 -31.03 -4.90
CA ILE A 4 -19.25 -30.34 -3.74
C ILE A 4 -18.35 -29.17 -3.39
N PHE A 5 -18.97 -28.01 -3.19
CA PHE A 5 -18.28 -26.76 -2.89
C PHE A 5 -18.56 -26.36 -1.44
N GLN A 6 -17.50 -26.10 -0.68
CA GLN A 6 -17.56 -25.61 0.70
C GLN A 6 -17.03 -24.17 0.75
N PRO A 7 -17.84 -23.18 1.17
CA PRO A 7 -17.32 -21.83 1.37
C PRO A 7 -16.38 -21.79 2.57
N VAL A 8 -15.23 -21.14 2.40
CA VAL A 8 -14.24 -20.91 3.47
C VAL A 8 -14.43 -19.50 4.02
N THR A 9 -15.02 -19.38 5.21
CA THR A 9 -15.30 -18.09 5.87
C THR A 9 -14.20 -17.67 6.85
N SER A 10 -13.45 -18.63 7.39
CA SER A 10 -12.42 -18.42 8.41
C SER A 10 -11.05 -18.95 7.99
N LYS A 11 -9.98 -18.41 8.60
CA LYS A 11 -8.59 -18.86 8.37
C LYS A 11 -8.40 -20.36 8.67
N GLN A 12 -9.19 -20.91 9.59
CA GLN A 12 -9.24 -22.33 9.88
C GLN A 12 -10.56 -22.88 9.37
N PHE A 13 -10.50 -23.97 8.61
CA PHE A 13 -11.68 -24.68 8.14
C PHE A 13 -11.41 -26.19 8.18
N THR A 14 -12.48 -26.96 8.35
CA THR A 14 -12.43 -28.43 8.29
C THR A 14 -12.97 -28.88 6.93
N PRO A 15 -12.19 -29.62 6.12
CA PRO A 15 -12.67 -30.10 4.83
C PRO A 15 -13.75 -31.15 5.01
N MET A 16 -14.79 -31.11 4.18
CA MET A 16 -15.77 -32.20 4.10
C MET A 16 -15.11 -33.48 3.55
N GLN A 17 -15.14 -34.56 4.32
CA GLN A 17 -14.57 -35.86 3.94
C GLN A 17 -15.62 -36.85 3.40
N VAL A 18 -16.88 -36.70 3.79
CA VAL A 18 -17.98 -37.58 3.38
C VAL A 18 -18.85 -36.86 2.37
N CYS A 19 -19.24 -37.56 1.30
CA CYS A 19 -20.10 -37.03 0.25
C CYS A 19 -21.58 -36.91 0.67
N PRO A 20 -22.16 -35.70 0.81
CA PRO A 20 -23.60 -35.50 1.04
C PRO A 20 -24.47 -35.61 -0.23
N SER A 21 -23.98 -36.15 -1.35
CA SER A 21 -24.77 -36.20 -2.58
C SER A 21 -25.96 -37.15 -2.46
N SER A 22 -27.04 -36.84 -3.18
CA SER A 22 -28.26 -37.66 -3.18
C SER A 22 -28.02 -39.07 -3.75
N GLU A 23 -27.04 -39.25 -4.63
CA GLU A 23 -26.63 -40.55 -5.17
C GLU A 23 -25.97 -41.43 -4.10
N CYS A 24 -25.04 -40.87 -3.32
CA CYS A 24 -24.37 -41.59 -2.23
C CYS A 24 -25.35 -41.93 -1.10
N GLN A 25 -26.28 -41.03 -0.80
CA GLN A 25 -27.29 -41.22 0.23
C GLN A 25 -28.35 -42.27 -0.14
N LYS A 26 -28.79 -42.32 -1.41
CA LYS A 26 -29.75 -43.33 -1.88
C LYS A 26 -29.15 -44.74 -1.98
N ASN A 27 -27.85 -44.83 -2.27
CA ASN A 27 -27.15 -46.11 -2.42
C ASN A 27 -26.52 -46.60 -1.09
N ASP A 28 -26.80 -45.94 0.05
CA ASP A 28 -26.19 -46.21 1.36
C ASP A 28 -24.66 -46.38 1.32
N SER A 29 -24.02 -45.64 0.40
CA SER A 29 -22.59 -45.73 0.11
C SER A 29 -21.88 -44.47 0.57
N LYS A 30 -20.88 -44.62 1.43
CA LYS A 30 -20.09 -43.49 1.95
C LYS A 30 -18.95 -43.17 0.98
N GLY A 31 -19.26 -42.38 -0.05
CA GLY A 31 -18.25 -41.85 -0.95
C GLY A 31 -17.28 -40.94 -0.19
N GLN A 32 -15.98 -41.20 -0.33
CA GLN A 32 -14.92 -40.34 0.22
C GLN A 32 -14.63 -39.18 -0.73
N LEU A 33 -14.61 -37.97 -0.19
CA LEU A 33 -14.27 -36.76 -0.94
C LEU A 33 -12.77 -36.52 -0.87
N PHE A 34 -12.22 -36.07 -2.00
CA PHE A 34 -10.84 -35.63 -2.11
C PHE A 34 -10.80 -34.19 -2.63
N PRO A 35 -9.98 -33.30 -2.03
CA PRO A 35 -9.89 -31.92 -2.49
C PRO A 35 -9.17 -31.85 -3.84
N SER A 36 -9.77 -31.15 -4.80
CA SER A 36 -9.16 -30.84 -6.09
C SER A 36 -8.83 -29.36 -6.18
N THR A 37 -7.56 -29.03 -6.43
CA THR A 37 -7.10 -27.64 -6.57
C THR A 37 -7.63 -27.00 -7.85
N ARG A 38 -7.76 -27.77 -8.93
CA ARG A 38 -8.24 -27.27 -10.23
C ARG A 38 -9.74 -26.92 -10.22
N ALA A 39 -10.53 -27.65 -9.44
CA ALA A 39 -11.96 -27.37 -9.25
C ALA A 39 -12.23 -26.29 -8.19
N SER A 40 -11.21 -25.91 -7.41
CA SER A 40 -11.32 -24.90 -6.36
C SER A 40 -11.02 -23.49 -6.89
N LYS A 41 -11.68 -22.48 -6.33
CA LYS A 41 -11.38 -21.07 -6.62
C LYS A 41 -10.47 -20.49 -5.55
N PHE A 42 -9.32 -19.95 -5.97
CA PHE A 42 -8.39 -19.24 -5.09
C PHE A 42 -8.38 -17.75 -5.41
N LEU A 43 -8.23 -16.92 -4.39
CA LEU A 43 -8.07 -15.48 -4.51
C LEU A 43 -6.68 -15.08 -3.99
N PRO A 44 -6.00 -14.13 -4.64
CA PRO A 44 -4.71 -13.65 -4.16
C PRO A 44 -4.92 -12.93 -2.81
N PHE A 45 -4.00 -13.21 -1.89
CA PHE A 45 -3.98 -12.65 -0.54
C PHE A 45 -2.56 -12.14 -0.25
N GLN A 46 -2.47 -10.95 0.34
CA GLN A 46 -1.21 -10.35 0.75
C GLN A 46 -1.39 -9.71 2.13
N GLU A 47 -0.47 -10.02 3.04
CA GLU A 47 -0.36 -9.39 4.34
C GLU A 47 0.70 -8.29 4.29
N VAL A 48 0.35 -7.11 4.78
CA VAL A 48 1.17 -5.91 4.76
C VAL A 48 1.24 -5.35 6.17
N LYS A 49 2.41 -4.90 6.61
CA LYS A 49 2.55 -4.16 7.87
C LYS A 49 2.83 -2.71 7.56
N ILE A 50 1.97 -1.83 8.04
CA ILE A 50 2.16 -0.39 7.94
C ILE A 50 2.68 0.16 9.27
N GLN A 51 3.42 1.26 9.19
CA GLN A 51 3.95 1.99 10.33
C GLN A 51 3.55 3.45 10.20
N GLU A 52 3.24 4.09 11.33
CA GLU A 52 2.95 5.52 11.38
C GLU A 52 4.15 6.34 10.87
N MET A 53 3.88 7.49 10.25
CA MET A 53 4.95 8.40 9.83
C MET A 53 5.64 9.01 11.04
N ALA A 54 6.97 9.15 10.99
CA ALA A 54 7.76 9.69 12.09
C ALA A 54 7.28 11.08 12.57
N ASP A 55 6.79 11.90 11.64
CA ASP A 55 6.27 13.25 11.92
C ASP A 55 4.98 13.24 12.77
N GLN A 56 4.26 12.12 12.79
CA GLN A 56 3.00 11.97 13.54
C GLN A 56 3.21 11.37 14.93
N VAL A 57 4.42 10.87 15.23
CA VAL A 57 4.70 10.18 16.48
C VAL A 57 5.12 11.18 17.56
N PRO A 58 4.47 11.19 18.73
CA PRO A 58 4.83 12.10 19.81
C PRO A 58 6.21 11.78 20.37
N VAL A 59 6.89 12.82 20.87
CA VAL A 59 8.24 12.72 21.42
C VAL A 59 8.28 11.67 22.54
N GLY A 60 9.23 10.73 22.45
CA GLY A 60 9.44 9.68 23.44
C GLY A 60 8.67 8.38 23.21
N HIS A 61 7.79 8.32 22.20
CA HIS A 61 7.10 7.09 21.82
C HIS A 61 7.76 6.39 20.62
N ILE A 62 7.62 5.06 20.57
CA ILE A 62 8.01 4.24 19.42
C ILE A 62 6.81 4.14 18.47
N PRO A 63 6.99 4.35 17.15
CA PRO A 63 5.89 4.23 16.19
C PRO A 63 5.22 2.86 16.25
N ARG A 64 3.90 2.83 16.17
CA ARG A 64 3.15 1.56 16.21
C ARG A 64 3.00 0.99 14.80
N THR A 65 2.78 -0.32 14.75
CA THR A 65 2.54 -1.05 13.50
C THR A 65 1.13 -1.61 13.47
N LEU A 66 0.54 -1.65 12.28
CA LEU A 66 -0.77 -2.23 12.04
C LEU A 66 -0.68 -3.23 10.89
N THR A 67 -1.31 -4.39 11.06
CA THR A 67 -1.41 -5.39 10.00
C THR A 67 -2.60 -5.08 9.09
N VAL A 68 -2.36 -5.09 7.79
CA VAL A 68 -3.34 -4.85 6.74
C VAL A 68 -3.42 -6.08 5.84
N HIS A 69 -4.63 -6.55 5.57
CA HIS A 69 -4.89 -7.61 4.61
C HIS A 69 -5.36 -7.02 3.29
N CYS A 70 -4.65 -7.33 2.21
CA CYS A 70 -5.03 -6.99 0.85
C CYS A 70 -5.51 -8.25 0.12
N GLN A 71 -6.67 -8.16 -0.55
CA GLN A 71 -7.26 -9.27 -1.29
C GLN A 71 -7.52 -8.89 -2.75
N GLY A 72 -7.52 -9.88 -3.64
CA GLY A 72 -7.89 -9.67 -5.04
C GLY A 72 -6.94 -8.71 -5.78
N GLY A 73 -7.50 -7.74 -6.49
CA GLY A 73 -6.75 -6.79 -7.31
C GLY A 73 -5.92 -5.76 -6.54
N LEU A 74 -6.11 -5.64 -5.21
CA LEU A 74 -5.30 -4.77 -4.35
C LEU A 74 -3.92 -5.38 -4.03
N THR A 75 -3.75 -6.68 -4.31
CA THR A 75 -2.45 -7.34 -4.12
C THR A 75 -1.42 -6.81 -5.13
N ARG A 76 -0.16 -6.72 -4.70
CA ARG A 76 0.98 -6.22 -5.49
C ARG A 76 0.89 -4.77 -5.95
N GLN A 77 -0.03 -3.97 -5.41
CA GLN A 77 -0.06 -2.54 -5.72
C GLN A 77 1.06 -1.78 -5.00
N ILE A 78 1.39 -2.18 -3.78
CA ILE A 78 2.34 -1.47 -2.92
C ILE A 78 3.71 -2.14 -2.84
N ASN A 79 4.75 -1.35 -2.66
CA ASN A 79 6.11 -1.82 -2.38
C ASN A 79 6.58 -1.39 -0.99
N PRO A 80 7.54 -2.12 -0.39
CA PRO A 80 8.16 -1.70 0.86
C PRO A 80 8.83 -0.32 0.73
N GLY A 81 8.49 0.60 1.64
CA GLY A 81 9.03 1.97 1.65
C GLY A 81 8.16 3.01 0.95
N ASP A 82 7.06 2.59 0.30
CA ASP A 82 6.09 3.51 -0.28
C ASP A 82 5.31 4.26 0.80
N VAL A 83 5.00 5.54 0.53
CA VAL A 83 4.09 6.33 1.36
C VAL A 83 2.69 6.16 0.78
N VAL A 84 1.82 5.50 1.55
CA VAL A 84 0.50 5.06 1.10
C VAL A 84 -0.57 5.40 2.13
N ASP A 85 -1.74 5.77 1.63
CA ASP A 85 -2.97 5.84 2.41
C ASP A 85 -3.80 4.60 2.09
N ILE A 86 -4.23 3.90 3.13
CA ILE A 86 -5.07 2.70 2.99
C ILE A 86 -6.40 2.97 3.69
N ALA A 87 -7.48 2.92 2.91
CA ALA A 87 -8.84 2.96 3.43
C ALA A 87 -9.38 1.52 3.51
N GLY A 88 -10.01 1.20 4.63
CA GLY A 88 -10.43 -0.17 4.91
C GLY A 88 -11.34 -0.30 6.11
N ILE A 89 -11.68 -1.55 6.43
CA ILE A 89 -12.54 -1.91 7.57
C ILE A 89 -11.64 -2.47 8.67
N PHE A 90 -11.77 -1.95 9.88
CA PHE A 90 -10.99 -2.41 11.03
C PHE A 90 -11.70 -3.58 11.72
N LEU A 91 -11.06 -4.76 11.76
CA LEU A 91 -11.67 -5.99 12.23
C LEU A 91 -10.77 -6.70 13.26
N PRO A 92 -11.35 -7.26 14.33
CA PRO A 92 -10.62 -8.15 15.23
C PRO A 92 -10.42 -9.53 14.61
N THR A 93 -9.29 -10.17 14.88
CA THR A 93 -9.06 -11.59 14.66
C THR A 93 -9.21 -12.33 15.99
N PRO A 94 -10.20 -13.22 16.13
CA PRO A 94 -10.31 -14.03 17.34
C PRO A 94 -9.17 -15.04 17.42
N TYR A 95 -8.61 -15.23 18.61
CA TYR A 95 -7.72 -16.35 18.86
C TYR A 95 -8.53 -17.64 18.96
N THR A 96 -8.02 -18.72 18.38
CA THR A 96 -8.62 -20.06 18.42
C THR A 96 -7.77 -21.04 19.21
N GLY A 97 -8.38 -22.07 19.79
CA GLY A 97 -7.67 -23.17 20.47
C GLY A 97 -7.03 -22.76 21.80
N PHE A 98 -5.92 -23.39 22.18
CA PHE A 98 -5.22 -23.14 23.45
C PHE A 98 -4.77 -21.68 23.65
N ARG A 99 -4.55 -20.93 22.57
CA ARG A 99 -4.26 -19.49 22.63
C ARG A 99 -5.45 -18.66 23.11
N ALA A 100 -6.69 -19.07 22.80
CA ALA A 100 -7.90 -18.40 23.26
C ALA A 100 -8.05 -18.47 24.78
N ILE A 101 -7.71 -19.62 25.37
CA ILE A 101 -7.80 -19.87 26.83
C ILE A 101 -6.87 -18.91 27.61
N ARG A 102 -5.71 -18.55 27.03
CA ARG A 102 -4.71 -17.69 27.68
C ARG A 102 -4.88 -16.20 27.33
N ALA A 103 -5.45 -15.88 26.17
CA ALA A 103 -5.58 -14.50 25.69
C ALA A 103 -6.70 -13.70 26.39
N GLY A 104 -7.68 -14.36 27.01
CA GLY A 104 -8.79 -13.68 27.68
C GLY A 104 -9.62 -12.86 26.67
N LEU A 105 -9.71 -11.54 26.89
CA LEU A 105 -10.41 -10.59 26.01
C LEU A 105 -9.48 -9.88 25.01
N LEU A 106 -8.17 -10.17 25.01
CA LEU A 106 -7.29 -9.59 24.00
C LEU A 106 -7.62 -10.17 22.62
N THR A 107 -7.82 -9.27 21.65
CA THR A 107 -7.97 -9.62 20.24
C THR A 107 -6.91 -8.87 19.45
N ASP A 108 -6.22 -9.60 18.57
CA ASP A 108 -5.42 -8.95 17.54
C ASP A 108 -6.37 -8.24 16.57
N THR A 109 -5.93 -7.13 16.01
CA THR A 109 -6.73 -6.38 15.03
C THR A 109 -5.98 -6.28 13.73
N TYR A 110 -6.72 -6.23 12.64
CA TYR A 110 -6.19 -5.97 11.32
C TYR A 110 -7.12 -5.05 10.56
N LEU A 111 -6.57 -4.37 9.57
CA LEU A 111 -7.33 -3.59 8.62
C LEU A 111 -7.55 -4.42 7.36
N GLU A 112 -8.78 -4.59 6.93
CA GLU A 112 -9.11 -5.14 5.63
C GLU A 112 -9.13 -4.00 4.59
N ALA A 113 -8.16 -4.01 3.67
CA ALA A 113 -8.01 -2.95 2.68
C ALA A 113 -9.16 -2.99 1.66
N GLN A 114 -9.81 -1.84 1.46
CA GLN A 114 -10.83 -1.62 0.43
C GLN A 114 -10.29 -0.73 -0.69
N HIS A 115 -9.44 0.25 -0.36
CA HIS A 115 -8.82 1.14 -1.31
C HIS A 115 -7.41 1.54 -0.87
N ILE A 116 -6.49 1.67 -1.82
CA ILE A 116 -5.09 2.04 -1.57
C ILE A 116 -4.74 3.23 -2.48
N THR A 117 -4.31 4.33 -1.88
CA THR A 117 -3.83 5.52 -2.57
C THR A 117 -2.34 5.67 -2.32
N GLN A 118 -1.54 5.64 -3.38
CA GLN A 118 -0.10 5.85 -3.28
C GLN A 118 0.23 7.32 -3.54
N HIS A 119 0.95 7.96 -2.61
CA HIS A 119 1.33 9.37 -2.72
C HIS A 119 2.59 9.57 -3.56
N LYS A 120 3.53 8.63 -3.47
CA LYS A 120 4.74 8.62 -4.31
C LYS A 120 4.48 7.85 -5.59
N LYS A 121 3.55 8.32 -6.43
CA LYS A 121 3.56 7.88 -7.83
C LYS A 121 4.87 8.36 -8.47
N ALA A 122 5.39 7.64 -9.45
CA ALA A 122 6.52 8.13 -10.23
C ALA A 122 6.23 9.58 -10.65
N TYR A 123 7.24 10.47 -10.64
CA TYR A 123 7.08 11.92 -10.93
C TYR A 123 6.24 12.23 -12.18
N GLN A 124 6.13 11.27 -13.10
CA GLN A 124 5.34 11.33 -14.33
C GLN A 124 3.82 11.35 -14.11
N ASP A 125 3.32 10.85 -12.98
CA ASP A 125 1.87 10.70 -12.69
C ASP A 125 1.32 11.77 -11.73
N LEU A 126 2.13 12.78 -11.39
CA LEU A 126 1.65 13.95 -10.65
C LEU A 126 0.68 14.74 -11.55
N LEU A 127 -0.62 14.49 -11.36
CA LEU A 127 -1.69 15.29 -11.95
C LEU A 127 -1.59 16.71 -11.41
N MET A 128 -1.02 17.62 -12.20
CA MET A 128 -0.95 19.04 -11.85
C MET A 128 -2.34 19.64 -11.94
N ASP A 129 -2.89 20.07 -10.80
CA ASP A 129 -4.18 20.76 -10.76
C ASP A 129 -4.13 22.06 -11.58
N ALA A 130 -5.23 22.38 -12.25
CA ALA A 130 -5.35 23.57 -13.09
C ALA A 130 -5.12 24.88 -12.30
N ARG A 131 -5.42 24.89 -10.99
CA ARG A 131 -5.14 26.04 -10.12
C ARG A 131 -3.64 26.22 -9.90
N THR A 132 -2.91 25.12 -9.72
CA THR A 132 -1.46 25.13 -9.54
C THR A 132 -0.76 25.63 -10.80
N LEU A 133 -1.17 25.15 -11.97
CA LEU A 133 -0.66 25.63 -13.26
C LEU A 133 -0.88 27.14 -13.46
N ARG A 134 -2.08 27.64 -13.15
CA ARG A 134 -2.36 29.09 -13.23
C ARG A 134 -1.46 29.92 -12.32
N ARG A 135 -1.16 29.43 -11.10
CA ARG A 135 -0.22 30.11 -10.19
C ARG A 135 1.19 30.12 -10.77
N ILE A 136 1.65 28.99 -11.34
CA ILE A 136 2.97 28.90 -11.98
C ILE A 136 3.09 29.92 -13.12
N ASP A 137 2.07 30.04 -13.97
CA ASP A 137 2.06 31.02 -15.06
C ASP A 137 2.07 32.47 -14.55
N GLN A 138 1.35 32.77 -13.46
CA GLN A 138 1.40 34.10 -12.82
C GLN A 138 2.81 34.44 -12.32
N TYR A 139 3.49 33.49 -11.67
CA TYR A 139 4.86 33.71 -11.20
C TYR A 139 5.86 33.81 -12.37
N LYS A 140 5.64 33.07 -13.46
CA LYS A 140 6.44 33.20 -14.68
C LYS A 140 6.37 34.61 -15.27
N ALA A 141 5.21 35.25 -15.23
CA ALA A 141 5.01 36.62 -15.73
C ALA A 141 5.73 37.70 -14.89
N SER A 142 6.11 37.40 -13.63
CA SER A 142 6.74 38.37 -12.72
C SER A 142 8.20 38.72 -13.06
N GLY A 143 8.87 37.94 -13.93
CA GLY A 143 10.23 38.23 -14.42
C GLY A 143 11.38 38.03 -13.41
N HIS A 144 11.10 37.97 -12.11
CA HIS A 144 12.12 37.86 -11.04
C HIS A 144 12.10 36.52 -10.28
N MET A 145 11.70 35.44 -10.95
CA MET A 145 11.45 34.14 -10.30
C MET A 145 12.70 33.53 -9.66
N TYR A 146 13.88 33.73 -10.25
CA TYR A 146 15.14 33.20 -9.71
C TYR A 146 15.50 33.81 -8.35
N ASP A 147 15.43 35.14 -8.24
CA ASP A 147 15.73 35.83 -6.97
C ASP A 147 14.64 35.54 -5.94
N TYR A 148 13.37 35.56 -6.36
CA TYR A 148 12.23 35.25 -5.51
C TYR A 148 12.35 33.87 -4.85
N LEU A 149 12.55 32.82 -5.66
CA LEU A 149 12.71 31.46 -5.15
C LEU A 149 13.95 31.31 -4.27
N SER A 150 15.06 31.97 -4.63
CA SER A 150 16.28 31.93 -3.80
C SER A 150 16.09 32.54 -2.42
N ARG A 151 15.28 33.62 -2.31
CA ARG A 151 14.93 34.23 -1.02
C ARG A 151 13.91 33.40 -0.23
N SER A 152 13.05 32.66 -0.92
CA SER A 152 12.11 31.71 -0.31
C SER A 152 12.81 30.48 0.29
N ILE A 153 14.04 30.15 -0.14
CA ILE A 153 14.85 29.12 0.51
C ILE A 153 15.41 29.67 1.82
N ALA A 154 15.08 29.01 2.94
CA ALA A 154 15.51 29.37 4.28
C ALA A 154 15.34 30.88 4.57
N PRO A 155 14.11 31.42 4.57
CA PRO A 155 13.86 32.85 4.73
C PRO A 155 14.31 33.40 6.09
N GLU A 156 14.47 32.52 7.08
CA GLU A 156 14.95 32.82 8.44
C GLU A 156 16.45 33.20 8.47
N ILE A 157 17.22 32.84 7.44
CA ILE A 157 18.65 33.14 7.35
C ILE A 157 18.85 34.39 6.49
N PHE A 158 19.41 35.44 7.07
CA PHE A 158 19.76 36.66 6.35
C PHE A 158 21.02 36.47 5.49
N GLY A 159 21.05 37.08 4.30
CA GLY A 159 22.20 37.08 3.40
C GLY A 159 22.42 35.76 2.64
N HIS A 160 23.67 35.48 2.28
CA HIS A 160 24.11 34.27 1.56
C HIS A 160 23.28 33.92 0.31
N LEU A 161 22.86 34.95 -0.45
CA LEU A 161 22.00 34.76 -1.63
C LEU A 161 22.60 33.82 -2.66
N ASP A 162 23.92 33.86 -2.87
CA ASP A 162 24.59 32.99 -3.85
C ASP A 162 24.59 31.51 -3.42
N VAL A 163 24.68 31.24 -2.11
CA VAL A 163 24.56 29.87 -1.58
C VAL A 163 23.13 29.37 -1.74
N LYS A 164 22.13 30.20 -1.44
CA LYS A 164 20.72 29.86 -1.63
C LYS A 164 20.39 29.63 -3.11
N LYS A 165 20.97 30.42 -4.00
CA LYS A 165 20.88 30.26 -5.46
C LYS A 165 21.51 28.96 -5.93
N ALA A 166 22.66 28.57 -5.39
CA ALA A 166 23.29 27.28 -5.69
C ALA A 166 22.43 26.10 -5.21
N LEU A 167 21.88 26.18 -3.99
CA LEU A 167 20.95 25.16 -3.47
C LEU A 167 19.67 25.06 -4.30
N LEU A 168 19.13 26.19 -4.76
CA LEU A 168 17.97 26.21 -5.67
C LEU A 168 18.27 25.43 -6.96
N LEU A 169 19.41 25.70 -7.60
CA LEU A 169 19.83 25.01 -8.82
C LEU A 169 20.08 23.52 -8.58
N LEU A 170 20.63 23.17 -7.41
CA LEU A 170 20.83 21.78 -7.00
C LEU A 170 19.50 21.01 -6.83
N LEU A 171 18.48 21.66 -6.26
CA LEU A 171 17.15 21.07 -6.08
C LEU A 171 16.41 20.86 -7.41
N ILE A 172 16.55 21.80 -8.35
CA ILE A 172 15.99 21.66 -9.70
C ILE A 172 16.72 20.53 -10.44
N GLY A 173 18.02 20.38 -10.19
CA GLY A 173 18.87 19.38 -10.83
C GLY A 173 19.15 19.68 -12.30
N GLY A 174 20.09 18.95 -12.88
CA GLY A 174 20.37 19.00 -14.30
C GLY A 174 19.58 17.97 -15.10
N VAL A 175 19.48 18.21 -16.40
CA VAL A 175 18.85 17.26 -17.33
C VAL A 175 19.88 16.21 -17.75
N THR A 176 19.59 14.93 -17.50
CA THR A 176 20.43 13.85 -18.02
C THR A 176 20.33 13.80 -19.53
N LYS A 177 21.48 13.81 -20.22
CA LYS A 177 21.53 13.72 -21.67
C LYS A 177 21.93 12.31 -22.08
N GLU A 178 21.13 11.70 -22.95
CA GLU A 178 21.52 10.47 -23.64
C GLU A 178 22.16 10.83 -24.97
N MET A 179 23.37 10.32 -25.20
CA MET A 179 24.02 10.43 -26.51
C MET A 179 23.52 9.30 -27.41
N GLY A 180 23.54 9.50 -28.73
CA GLY A 180 23.06 8.51 -29.71
C GLY A 180 23.73 7.13 -29.61
N ASP A 181 24.91 7.05 -28.99
CA ASP A 181 25.66 5.81 -28.73
C ASP A 181 25.23 5.08 -27.44
N GLY A 182 24.14 5.51 -26.78
CA GLY A 182 23.62 4.89 -25.55
C GLY A 182 24.35 5.30 -24.26
N MET A 183 25.34 6.19 -24.35
CA MET A 183 26.04 6.76 -23.19
C MET A 183 25.17 7.84 -22.52
N ARG A 184 25.00 7.74 -21.19
CA ARG A 184 24.24 8.71 -20.38
C ARG A 184 25.19 9.66 -19.65
N ILE A 185 25.06 10.95 -19.88
CA ILE A 185 25.79 11.99 -19.16
C ILE A 185 24.88 12.53 -18.04
N ARG A 186 25.38 12.47 -16.79
CA ARG A 186 24.71 13.08 -15.64
C ARG A 186 24.77 14.60 -15.78
N GLY A 187 23.60 15.25 -15.70
CA GLY A 187 23.44 16.70 -15.74
C GLY A 187 23.50 17.33 -14.37
#